data_AF-A0A9D7PD75-F1
#
_entry.id   AF-A0A9D7PD75-F1
#
_cell.length_a   1.000
_cell.length_b   1.000
_cell.length_c   1.000
_cell.angle_alpha   90.00
_cell.angle_beta   90.00
_cell.angle_gamma   90.00
#
_symmetry.space_group_name_H-M   'P 1'
#
loop_
_entity.id
_entity.type
_entity.pdbx_description
1 polymer ?
#
loop_
_entity_poly.entity_id
_entity_poly.type
_entity_poly.pdbx_seq_one_letter_code
_entity_poly.pdbx_strand_id
1 'polypeptide(L)'
;MNEINKLDATELWLTVPQATLLCAQSGLPRTIKTIRRWAQRSSENPDQPEIIAQKQDTENGFRWLIERNSLDVKIAQELEFDRRATEGQVRSPEHTSLTGPDIGAAVPPEGTTPDISTPLDDMSGQERADFSQRERFEADASIVEFLKKQIEVKDRQIESLMDRDRETNVLLQGLQSSLSGVVNALPPRIEVRSERGARNSEWTTEWTNSPMVYD
;
A
#
# COMPACT_ATOMS: atom_id res chain seq x y z
N MET A 1 41.22 -11.04 18.08
CA MET A 1 39.86 -10.90 18.65
C MET A 1 39.00 -9.96 17.79
N ASN A 2 38.79 -10.24 16.49
CA ASN A 2 37.98 -9.39 15.60
C ASN A 2 37.07 -10.17 14.63
N GLU A 3 36.86 -11.48 14.83
CA GLU A 3 36.06 -12.29 13.90
C GLU A 3 34.59 -12.45 14.31
N ILE A 4 34.22 -12.18 15.56
CA ILE A 4 32.85 -12.40 16.05
C ILE A 4 31.89 -11.30 15.55
N ASN A 5 32.31 -10.03 15.49
CA ASN A 5 31.44 -8.92 15.00
C ASN A 5 31.26 -8.89 13.48
N LYS A 6 32.01 -9.69 12.71
CA LYS A 6 31.91 -9.67 11.25
C LYS A 6 30.70 -10.45 10.75
N LEU A 7 30.25 -11.45 11.51
CA LEU A 7 29.08 -12.26 11.18
C LEU A 7 27.78 -11.47 11.35
N ASP A 8 27.64 -10.74 12.46
CA ASP A 8 26.44 -9.93 12.74
C ASP A 8 26.25 -8.79 11.72
N ALA A 9 27.34 -8.15 11.29
CA ALA A 9 27.27 -7.08 10.29
C ALA A 9 26.89 -7.60 8.89
N THR A 10 27.32 -8.81 8.53
CA THR A 10 26.92 -9.47 7.27
C THR A 10 25.51 -10.05 7.33
N GLU A 11 25.01 -10.38 8.53
CA GLU A 11 23.61 -10.77 8.71
C GLU A 11 22.66 -9.57 8.62
N LEU A 12 23.12 -8.38 9.03
CA LEU A 12 22.34 -7.15 8.90
C LEU A 12 22.24 -6.65 7.46
N TRP A 13 23.33 -6.73 6.68
CA TRP A 13 23.39 -6.16 5.33
C TRP A 13 23.41 -7.23 4.25
N LEU A 14 22.30 -7.31 3.51
CA LEU A 14 22.08 -8.26 2.44
C LEU A 14 22.46 -7.69 1.08
N THR A 15 23.08 -8.51 0.24
CA THR A 15 23.21 -8.19 -1.19
C THR A 15 21.87 -8.34 -1.91
N VAL A 16 21.72 -7.67 -3.05
CA VAL A 16 20.48 -7.76 -3.86
C VAL A 16 20.03 -9.20 -4.16
N PRO A 17 20.91 -10.15 -4.54
CA PRO A 17 20.50 -11.55 -4.72
C PRO A 17 19.99 -12.20 -3.43
N GLN A 18 20.65 -11.96 -2.29
CA GLN A 18 20.21 -12.49 -1.00
C GLN A 18 18.85 -11.91 -0.57
N ALA A 19 18.66 -10.60 -0.73
CA ALA A 19 17.37 -9.94 -0.51
C ALA A 19 16.26 -10.55 -1.36
N THR A 20 16.55 -10.89 -2.62
CA THR A 20 15.59 -11.54 -3.53
C THR A 20 15.17 -12.91 -3.02
N LEU A 21 16.12 -13.72 -2.52
CA LEU A 21 15.83 -15.02 -1.92
C LEU A 21 14.97 -14.87 -0.66
N LEU A 22 15.25 -13.87 0.18
CA LEU A 22 14.49 -13.60 1.39
C LEU A 22 13.04 -13.23 1.06
N CYS A 23 12.81 -12.33 0.09
CA CYS A 23 11.47 -11.99 -0.35
C CYS A 23 10.68 -13.22 -0.83
N ALA A 24 11.31 -14.10 -1.61
CA ALA A 24 10.69 -15.34 -2.07
C ALA A 24 10.34 -16.30 -0.92
N GLN A 25 11.22 -16.42 0.08
CA GLN A 25 10.97 -17.24 1.28
C GLN A 25 9.80 -16.70 2.12
N SER A 26 9.65 -15.38 2.20
CA SER A 26 8.54 -14.72 2.90
C SER A 26 7.22 -14.70 2.12
N GLY A 27 7.16 -15.35 0.95
CA GLY A 27 5.93 -15.45 0.14
C GLY A 27 5.67 -14.27 -0.78
N LEU A 28 6.64 -13.35 -0.94
CA LEU A 28 6.57 -12.22 -1.85
C LEU A 28 7.63 -12.36 -2.96
N PRO A 29 7.38 -13.14 -4.02
CA PRO A 29 8.36 -13.33 -5.09
C PRO A 29 8.57 -12.03 -5.87
N ARG A 30 9.67 -11.34 -5.57
CA ARG A 30 10.11 -10.13 -6.30
C ARG A 30 11.36 -10.44 -7.13
N THR A 31 11.58 -9.64 -8.17
CA THR A 31 12.76 -9.78 -9.04
C THR A 31 13.92 -8.94 -8.55
N ILE A 32 15.15 -9.31 -8.91
CA ILE A 32 16.37 -8.51 -8.66
C ILE A 32 16.20 -7.05 -9.12
N LYS A 33 15.52 -6.83 -10.26
CA LYS A 33 15.25 -5.50 -10.81
C LYS A 33 14.37 -4.67 -9.87
N THR A 34 13.36 -5.28 -9.26
CA THR A 34 12.49 -4.64 -8.27
C THR A 34 13.27 -4.21 -7.04
N ILE A 35 14.09 -5.12 -6.48
CA ILE A 35 14.90 -4.84 -5.30
C ILE A 35 15.90 -3.70 -5.56
N ARG A 36 16.57 -3.69 -6.73
CA ARG A 36 17.44 -2.57 -7.13
C ARG A 36 16.69 -1.24 -7.22
N ARG A 37 15.46 -1.25 -7.72
CA ARG A 37 14.63 -0.05 -7.83
C ARG A 37 14.19 0.47 -6.45
N TRP A 38 13.93 -0.40 -5.48
CA TRP A 38 13.70 0.02 -4.09
C TRP A 38 14.94 0.68 -3.48
N ALA A 39 16.11 0.06 -3.65
CA ALA A 39 17.37 0.59 -3.15
C ALA A 39 17.70 1.97 -3.78
N GLN A 40 17.52 2.08 -5.10
CA GLN A 40 17.70 3.34 -5.82
C GLN A 40 16.74 4.42 -5.32
N ARG A 41 15.44 4.13 -5.18
CA ARG A 41 14.45 5.10 -4.69
C ARG A 41 14.73 5.59 -3.28
N SER A 42 15.22 4.71 -2.40
CA SER A 42 15.65 5.11 -1.06
C SER A 42 16.86 6.03 -1.10
N SER A 43 17.80 5.81 -2.02
CA SER A 43 18.95 6.69 -2.18
C SER A 43 18.57 8.07 -2.72
N GLU A 44 17.51 8.15 -3.54
CA GLU A 44 17.00 9.41 -4.12
C GLU A 44 16.13 10.18 -3.11
N ASN A 45 15.43 9.48 -2.21
CA ASN A 45 14.51 10.07 -1.24
C ASN A 45 14.91 9.69 0.20
N PRO A 46 15.88 10.39 0.80
CA PRO A 46 16.37 10.06 2.15
C PRO A 46 15.35 10.35 3.27
N ASP A 47 14.34 11.20 3.02
CA ASP A 47 13.34 11.57 4.04
C ASP A 47 12.33 10.45 4.30
N GLN A 48 12.07 9.58 3.32
CA GLN A 48 11.12 8.47 3.40
C GLN A 48 11.67 7.24 2.67
N PRO A 49 12.70 6.58 3.20
CA PRO A 49 13.30 5.42 2.54
C PRO A 49 12.34 4.23 2.60
N GLU A 50 12.01 3.66 1.43
CA GLU A 50 11.22 2.41 1.37
C GLU A 50 11.96 1.22 2.00
N ILE A 51 13.28 1.18 1.84
CA ILE A 51 14.22 0.24 2.45
C ILE A 51 15.52 0.99 2.72
N ILE A 52 16.26 0.65 3.77
CA ILE A 52 17.56 1.25 4.04
C ILE A 52 18.60 0.55 3.16
N ALA A 53 19.15 1.30 2.21
CA ALA A 53 20.13 0.78 1.25
C ALA A 53 21.38 1.66 1.19
N GLN A 54 22.53 1.01 1.05
CA GLN A 54 23.82 1.64 0.88
C GLN A 54 24.45 1.24 -0.46
N LYS A 55 24.98 2.23 -1.18
CA LYS A 55 25.78 2.00 -2.39
C LYS A 55 27.21 1.70 -1.97
N GLN A 56 27.72 0.53 -2.37
CA GLN A 56 29.10 0.13 -2.15
C GLN A 56 29.82 0.06 -3.49
N ASP A 57 30.85 0.89 -3.66
CA ASP A 57 31.71 0.85 -4.84
C ASP A 57 32.60 -0.40 -4.81
N THR A 58 32.80 -0.99 -5.98
CA THR A 58 33.57 -2.20 -6.24
C THR A 58 34.48 -1.95 -7.44
N GLU A 59 35.50 -2.78 -7.64
CA GLU A 59 36.44 -2.61 -8.75
C GLU A 59 35.76 -2.61 -10.13
N ASN A 60 34.61 -3.30 -10.25
CA ASN A 60 33.84 -3.44 -11.49
C ASN A 60 32.56 -2.59 -11.54
N GLY A 61 32.45 -1.54 -10.72
CA GLY A 61 31.27 -0.66 -10.65
C GLY A 61 30.74 -0.53 -9.23
N PHE A 62 29.43 -0.66 -9.02
CA PHE A 62 28.85 -0.58 -7.68
C PHE A 62 27.83 -1.69 -7.43
N ARG A 63 27.63 -2.02 -6.16
CA ARG A 63 26.57 -2.93 -5.69
C ARG A 63 25.75 -2.27 -4.58
N TRP A 64 24.49 -2.69 -4.49
CA TRP A 64 23.61 -2.27 -3.40
C TRP A 64 23.70 -3.28 -2.25
N LEU A 65 23.88 -2.75 -1.05
CA LEU A 65 23.69 -3.45 0.22
C LEU A 65 22.40 -2.95 0.84
N ILE A 66 21.58 -3.86 1.36
CA ILE A 66 20.24 -3.57 1.88
C ILE A 66 20.16 -4.07 3.30
N GLU A 67 19.69 -3.25 4.22
CA GLU A 67 19.49 -3.65 5.60
C GLU A 67 18.29 -4.62 5.71
N ARG A 68 18.52 -5.77 6.35
CA ARG A 68 17.54 -6.85 6.49
C ARG A 68 16.25 -6.40 7.19
N ASN A 69 16.36 -5.70 8.31
CA ASN A 69 15.20 -5.24 9.08
C ASN A 69 14.27 -4.33 8.27
N SER A 70 14.87 -3.40 7.51
CA SER A 70 14.11 -2.50 6.63
C SER A 70 13.37 -3.26 5.52
N LEU A 71 14.02 -4.31 4.98
CA LEU A 71 13.44 -5.17 3.96
C LEU A 71 12.27 -5.99 4.51
N ASP A 72 12.39 -6.53 5.73
CA ASP A 72 11.32 -7.30 6.38
C ASP A 72 10.07 -6.45 6.61
N VAL A 73 10.24 -5.19 7.05
CA VAL A 73 9.13 -4.23 7.18
C VAL A 73 8.48 -3.98 5.81
N LYS A 74 9.28 -3.77 4.77
CA LYS A 74 8.77 -3.56 3.40
C LYS A 74 8.03 -4.79 2.86
N ILE A 75 8.54 -5.99 3.11
CA ILE A 75 7.87 -7.24 2.72
C ILE A 75 6.50 -7.34 3.42
N ALA A 76 6.43 -7.07 4.72
CA ALA A 76 5.17 -7.11 5.46
C ALA A 76 4.14 -6.10 4.91
N GLN A 77 4.59 -4.89 4.56
CA GLN A 77 3.74 -3.87 3.94
C GLN A 77 3.20 -4.31 2.56
N GLU A 78 4.05 -4.88 1.72
CA GLU A 78 3.67 -5.35 0.38
C GLU A 78 2.74 -6.57 0.45
N LEU A 79 2.98 -7.50 1.38
CA LEU A 79 2.07 -8.64 1.61
C LEU A 79 0.68 -8.18 2.06
N GLU A 80 0.62 -7.18 2.95
CA GLU A 80 -0.67 -6.60 3.38
C GLU A 80 -1.35 -5.87 2.21
N PHE A 81 -0.59 -5.19 1.37
CA PHE A 81 -1.12 -4.56 0.15
C PHE A 81 -1.68 -5.60 -0.83
N ASP A 82 -0.96 -6.68 -1.09
CA ASP A 82 -1.39 -7.78 -1.96
C ASP A 82 -2.63 -8.50 -1.39
N ARG A 83 -2.71 -8.66 -0.05
CA ARG A 83 -3.89 -9.21 0.63
C ARG A 83 -5.12 -8.32 0.41
N ARG A 84 -4.99 -7.00 0.62
CA ARG A 84 -6.08 -6.03 0.38
C ARG A 84 -6.50 -5.98 -1.08
N ALA A 85 -5.54 -6.03 -2.01
CA ALA A 85 -5.83 -6.08 -3.44
C ALA A 85 -6.67 -7.32 -3.80
N THR A 86 -6.31 -8.47 -3.22
CA THR A 86 -7.04 -9.74 -3.41
C THR A 86 -8.45 -9.68 -2.80
N GLU A 87 -8.60 -9.14 -1.59
CA GLU A 87 -9.90 -9.03 -0.90
C GLU A 87 -10.85 -8.02 -1.55
N GLY A 88 -10.31 -6.92 -2.06
CA GLY A 88 -11.09 -5.91 -2.79
C GLY A 88 -11.61 -6.40 -4.14
N GLN A 89 -10.95 -7.38 -4.76
CA GLN A 89 -11.35 -7.95 -6.04
C GLN A 89 -12.56 -8.91 -5.93
N VAL A 90 -12.88 -9.42 -4.74
CA VAL A 90 -14.01 -10.35 -4.51
C VAL A 90 -15.34 -9.61 -4.29
N ARG A 91 -15.36 -8.27 -4.27
CA ARG A 91 -16.58 -7.46 -4.06
C ARG A 91 -16.96 -6.56 -5.24
N SER A 92 -16.65 -6.95 -6.47
CA SER A 92 -17.39 -6.45 -7.63
C SER A 92 -18.46 -7.47 -8.05
N PRO A 93 -19.73 -7.29 -7.63
CA PRO A 93 -20.83 -7.92 -8.32
C PRO A 93 -21.08 -7.18 -9.65
N GLU A 94 -21.26 -7.96 -10.71
CA GLU A 94 -21.90 -7.58 -11.98
C GLU A 94 -21.14 -6.63 -12.92
N HIS A 95 -20.34 -7.22 -13.81
CA HIS A 95 -20.57 -6.99 -15.24
C HIS A 95 -20.63 -8.33 -15.98
N THR A 96 -21.85 -8.79 -16.18
CA THR A 96 -22.25 -9.69 -17.27
C THR A 96 -21.57 -9.28 -18.58
N SER A 97 -20.69 -10.12 -19.10
CA SER A 97 -20.45 -10.21 -20.54
C SER A 97 -21.09 -11.50 -21.04
N LEU A 98 -22.39 -11.37 -21.33
CA LEU A 98 -23.15 -12.26 -22.19
C LEU A 98 -22.62 -12.13 -23.63
N THR A 99 -22.17 -13.27 -24.18
CA THR A 99 -22.34 -13.73 -25.57
C THR A 99 -22.36 -12.70 -26.71
N GLY A 100 -21.38 -12.83 -27.62
CA GLY A 100 -21.47 -12.46 -29.03
C GLY A 100 -20.40 -13.22 -29.84
N PRO A 101 -20.68 -13.67 -31.09
CA PRO A 101 -20.25 -14.97 -31.59
C PRO A 101 -19.04 -14.95 -32.55
N ASP A 102 -18.33 -16.08 -32.53
CA ASP A 102 -17.76 -16.84 -33.66
C ASP A 102 -17.43 -16.07 -34.96
N ILE A 103 -16.14 -15.77 -35.16
CA ILE A 103 -15.51 -15.85 -36.49
C ILE A 103 -14.14 -16.50 -36.30
N GLY A 104 -14.05 -17.77 -36.67
CA GLY A 104 -12.81 -18.52 -36.68
C GLY A 104 -11.79 -18.00 -37.69
N ALA A 105 -10.50 -18.15 -37.33
CA ALA A 105 -9.45 -18.54 -38.26
C ALA A 105 -8.32 -19.17 -37.44
N ALA A 106 -8.00 -20.41 -37.79
CA ALA A 106 -7.01 -21.24 -37.13
C ALA A 106 -5.66 -21.19 -37.89
N VAL A 107 -4.56 -21.48 -37.14
CA VAL A 107 -3.26 -22.04 -37.58
C VAL A 107 -2.22 -21.04 -38.18
N PRO A 108 -0.88 -21.23 -38.09
CA PRO A 108 0.06 -21.86 -37.12
C PRO A 108 1.27 -20.94 -36.69
N PRO A 109 2.22 -21.43 -35.86
CA PRO A 109 3.49 -20.74 -35.55
C PRO A 109 4.66 -21.13 -36.48
N GLU A 110 5.29 -20.15 -37.13
CA GLU A 110 6.63 -20.21 -37.75
C GLU A 110 7.32 -18.89 -37.36
N GLY A 111 8.51 -18.82 -36.76
CA GLY A 111 9.74 -19.50 -37.12
C GLY A 111 10.52 -18.62 -38.11
N THR A 112 11.29 -17.63 -37.65
CA THR A 112 12.45 -17.06 -38.38
C THR A 112 13.28 -16.17 -37.44
N THR A 113 14.47 -16.65 -37.08
CA THR A 113 15.63 -15.84 -36.67
C THR A 113 16.15 -15.04 -37.87
N PRO A 114 16.62 -13.80 -37.68
CA PRO A 114 17.74 -13.32 -38.47
C PRO A 114 18.95 -13.07 -37.55
N ASP A 115 19.94 -13.95 -37.73
CA ASP A 115 21.36 -13.67 -37.54
C ASP A 115 21.75 -12.55 -38.52
N ILE A 116 22.10 -11.38 -37.98
CA ILE A 116 22.84 -10.34 -38.72
C ILE A 116 24.00 -9.92 -37.85
N SER A 117 25.15 -10.44 -38.22
CA SER A 117 26.46 -9.99 -37.78
C SER A 117 26.87 -8.71 -38.52
N THR A 118 27.46 -7.76 -37.77
CA THR A 118 28.39 -6.65 -38.15
C THR A 118 27.85 -5.40 -38.89
N PRO A 119 28.51 -4.21 -38.85
CA PRO A 119 29.74 -3.78 -38.14
C PRO A 119 29.60 -2.47 -37.31
N LEU A 120 30.68 -2.10 -36.59
CA LEU A 120 30.93 -0.77 -36.01
C LEU A 120 30.89 0.32 -37.08
N ASP A 121 30.24 1.46 -36.79
CA ASP A 121 30.60 2.85 -37.15
C ASP A 121 29.54 3.76 -36.50
N ASP A 122 29.82 4.42 -35.38
CA ASP A 122 30.23 5.83 -35.23
C ASP A 122 29.34 6.87 -35.95
N MET A 123 28.99 7.93 -35.18
CA MET A 123 28.29 9.18 -35.51
C MET A 123 26.77 9.31 -35.20
N SER A 124 26.45 10.36 -34.42
CA SER A 124 25.14 10.99 -34.14
C SER A 124 24.26 10.46 -32.98
N GLY A 125 24.73 10.64 -31.73
CA GLY A 125 23.98 10.32 -30.51
C GLY A 125 23.13 11.45 -29.90
N GLN A 126 23.03 12.63 -30.52
CA GLN A 126 22.42 13.80 -29.88
C GLN A 126 20.92 13.98 -30.18
N GLU A 127 20.44 13.64 -31.39
CA GLU A 127 19.04 13.90 -31.79
C GLU A 127 18.05 12.80 -31.36
N ARG A 128 18.53 11.60 -31.03
CA ARG A 128 17.69 10.49 -30.56
C ARG A 128 17.19 10.66 -29.11
N ALA A 129 17.88 11.47 -28.32
CA ALA A 129 17.51 11.77 -26.94
C ALA A 129 16.34 12.75 -26.83
N ASP A 130 16.26 13.75 -27.72
CA ASP A 130 15.20 14.77 -27.71
C ASP A 130 13.85 14.21 -28.17
N PHE A 131 13.84 13.29 -29.13
CA PHE A 131 12.60 12.63 -29.56
C PHE A 131 12.01 11.75 -28.44
N SER A 132 12.87 11.02 -27.72
CA SER A 132 12.44 10.17 -26.61
C SER A 132 11.97 10.95 -25.38
N GLN A 133 12.45 12.18 -25.16
CA GLN A 133 11.92 13.05 -24.11
C GLN A 133 10.53 13.60 -24.45
N ARG A 134 10.28 14.04 -25.69
CA ARG A 134 8.96 14.56 -26.09
C ARG A 134 7.85 13.52 -25.96
N GLU A 135 8.10 12.29 -26.38
CA GLU A 135 7.15 11.18 -26.26
C GLU A 135 6.83 10.84 -24.79
N ARG A 136 7.81 11.00 -23.87
CA ARG A 136 7.59 10.86 -22.42
C ARG A 136 6.73 12.00 -21.86
N PHE A 137 6.97 13.24 -22.27
CA PHE A 137 6.16 14.39 -21.81
C PHE A 137 4.71 14.30 -22.27
N GLU A 138 4.44 13.78 -23.48
CA GLU A 138 3.08 13.54 -23.97
C GLU A 138 2.39 12.41 -23.19
N ALA A 139 3.10 11.32 -22.90
CA ALA A 139 2.60 10.26 -22.04
C ALA A 139 2.26 10.79 -20.63
N ASP A 140 3.15 11.58 -20.03
CA ASP A 140 2.94 12.20 -18.72
C ASP A 140 1.77 13.17 -18.72
N ALA A 141 1.58 13.96 -19.80
CA ALA A 141 0.44 14.87 -19.93
C ALA A 141 -0.90 14.10 -19.97
N SER A 142 -0.96 12.99 -20.71
CA SER A 142 -2.15 12.13 -20.77
C SER A 142 -2.50 11.51 -19.41
N ILE A 143 -1.48 11.12 -18.63
CA ILE A 143 -1.64 10.57 -17.29
C ILE A 143 -2.16 11.67 -16.34
N VAL A 144 -1.60 12.88 -16.41
CA VAL A 144 -2.06 14.01 -15.58
C VAL A 144 -3.51 14.37 -15.90
N GLU A 145 -3.91 14.37 -17.16
CA GLU A 145 -5.30 14.63 -17.55
C GLU A 145 -6.26 13.55 -17.02
N PHE A 146 -5.88 12.29 -17.13
CA PHE A 146 -6.64 11.18 -16.57
C PHE A 146 -6.79 11.30 -15.04
N LEU A 147 -5.69 11.58 -14.33
CA LEU A 147 -5.70 11.77 -12.88
C LEU A 147 -6.58 12.96 -12.46
N LYS A 148 -6.52 14.08 -13.19
CA LYS A 148 -7.39 15.24 -12.95
C LYS A 148 -8.86 14.88 -13.08
N LYS A 149 -9.23 14.13 -14.13
CA LYS A 149 -10.60 13.66 -14.34
C LYS A 149 -11.07 12.73 -13.23
N GLN A 150 -10.19 11.84 -12.76
CA GLN A 150 -10.51 10.97 -11.62
C GLN A 150 -10.72 11.76 -10.32
N ILE A 151 -9.88 12.76 -10.06
CA ILE A 151 -10.02 13.65 -8.90
C ILE A 151 -11.38 14.35 -8.96
N GLU A 152 -11.76 14.90 -10.12
CA GLU A 152 -13.04 15.60 -10.29
C GLU A 152 -14.25 14.68 -10.03
N VAL A 153 -14.19 13.42 -10.48
CA VAL A 153 -15.25 12.44 -10.20
C VAL A 153 -15.32 12.12 -8.70
N LYS A 154 -14.17 11.96 -8.03
CA LYS A 154 -14.11 11.68 -6.60
C LYS A 154 -14.60 12.86 -5.77
N ASP A 155 -14.24 14.08 -6.15
CA ASP A 155 -14.70 15.30 -5.48
C ASP A 155 -16.22 15.41 -5.55
N ARG A 156 -16.83 15.13 -6.71
CA ARG A 156 -18.30 15.06 -6.84
C ARG A 156 -18.93 13.97 -5.97
N GLN A 157 -18.28 12.81 -5.84
CA GLN A 157 -18.77 11.75 -4.96
C GLN A 157 -18.72 12.15 -3.48
N ILE A 158 -17.64 12.84 -3.07
CA ILE A 158 -17.49 13.36 -1.71
C ILE A 158 -18.56 14.41 -1.42
N GLU A 159 -18.80 15.33 -2.35
CA GLU A 159 -19.86 16.33 -2.22
C GLU A 159 -21.24 15.68 -2.02
N SER A 160 -21.56 14.68 -2.84
CA SER A 160 -22.81 13.91 -2.71
C SER A 160 -22.90 13.14 -1.38
N LEU A 161 -21.79 12.62 -0.85
CA LEU A 161 -21.73 11.99 0.46
C LEU A 161 -22.02 13.01 1.58
N MET A 162 -21.39 14.17 1.52
CA MET A 162 -21.56 15.23 2.51
C MET A 162 -23.00 15.76 2.55
N ASP A 163 -23.66 15.89 1.41
CA ASP A 163 -25.05 16.34 1.36
C ASP A 163 -26.02 15.32 1.97
N ARG A 164 -25.80 14.02 1.71
CA ARG A 164 -26.57 12.95 2.37
C ARG A 164 -26.34 12.91 3.88
N ASP A 165 -25.11 13.15 4.33
CA ASP A 165 -24.80 13.21 5.76
C ASP A 165 -25.48 14.41 6.43
N ARG A 166 -25.49 15.58 5.76
CA ARG A 166 -26.23 16.76 6.23
C ARG A 166 -27.73 16.48 6.33
N GLU A 167 -28.32 15.87 5.31
CA GLU A 167 -29.74 15.51 5.32
C GLU A 167 -30.05 14.52 6.46
N THR A 168 -29.23 13.48 6.61
CA THR A 168 -29.39 12.48 7.67
C THR A 168 -29.30 13.13 9.05
N ASN A 169 -28.37 14.06 9.25
CA ASN A 169 -28.23 14.80 10.50
C ASN A 169 -29.47 15.66 10.80
N VAL A 170 -30.02 16.34 9.80
CA VAL A 170 -31.26 17.12 9.95
C VAL A 170 -32.44 16.21 10.33
N LEU A 171 -32.60 15.09 9.65
CA LEU A 171 -33.66 14.12 9.94
C LEU A 171 -33.51 13.50 11.34
N LEU A 172 -32.28 13.17 11.73
CA LEU A 172 -31.97 12.63 13.05
C LEU A 172 -32.28 13.64 14.16
N GLN A 173 -31.92 14.91 13.97
CA GLN A 173 -32.27 15.98 14.91
C GLN A 173 -33.80 16.14 15.02
N GLY A 174 -34.53 16.13 13.90
CA GLY A 174 -35.99 16.20 13.91
C GLY A 174 -36.64 15.02 14.66
N LEU A 175 -36.10 13.81 14.48
CA LEU A 175 -36.53 12.62 15.21
C LEU A 175 -36.22 12.73 16.72
N GLN A 176 -35.02 13.18 17.09
CA GLN A 176 -34.63 13.39 18.49
C GLN A 176 -35.49 14.47 19.17
N SER A 177 -35.79 15.57 18.49
CA SER A 177 -36.70 16.61 19.00
C SER A 177 -38.11 16.07 19.24
N SER A 178 -38.62 15.25 18.31
CA SER A 178 -39.95 14.63 18.43
C SER A 178 -40.02 13.66 19.60
N LEU A 179 -39.00 12.81 19.77
CA LEU A 179 -38.90 11.86 20.89
C LEU A 179 -38.71 12.57 22.23
N SER A 180 -37.87 13.61 22.28
CA SER A 180 -37.65 14.38 23.50
C SER A 180 -38.93 15.05 23.99
N GLY A 181 -39.76 15.56 23.07
CA GLY A 181 -41.09 16.09 23.41
C GLY A 181 -42.00 15.05 24.06
N VAL A 182 -42.01 13.81 23.55
CA VAL A 182 -42.79 12.71 24.12
C VAL A 182 -42.24 12.27 25.48
N VAL A 183 -40.91 12.17 25.62
CA VAL A 183 -40.26 11.81 26.90
C VAL A 183 -40.56 12.85 27.98
N ASN A 184 -40.53 14.14 27.64
CA ASN A 184 -40.87 15.21 28.59
C ASN A 184 -42.37 15.31 28.90
N ALA A 185 -43.23 14.79 28.02
CA ALA A 185 -44.68 14.72 28.24
C ALA A 185 -45.11 13.49 29.05
N LEU A 186 -44.22 12.52 29.27
CA LEU A 186 -44.49 11.40 30.16
C LEU A 186 -44.46 11.90 31.62
N PRO A 187 -45.44 11.52 32.45
CA PRO A 187 -45.42 11.87 33.87
C PRO A 187 -44.14 11.31 34.51
N PRO A 188 -43.52 12.04 35.46
CA PRO A 188 -42.33 11.55 36.15
C PRO A 188 -42.64 10.17 36.72
N ARG A 189 -41.82 9.19 36.32
CA ARG A 189 -41.91 7.81 36.78
C ARG A 189 -41.85 7.86 38.31
N ILE A 190 -42.97 7.54 38.95
CA ILE A 190 -43.07 7.41 40.41
C ILE A 190 -42.06 6.33 40.79
N GLU A 191 -40.89 6.74 41.27
CA GLU A 191 -39.95 5.84 41.90
C GLU A 191 -40.61 5.30 43.15
N VAL A 192 -41.20 4.11 43.04
CA VAL A 192 -41.52 3.30 44.21
C VAL A 192 -40.18 2.92 44.82
N ARG A 193 -39.73 3.74 45.77
CA ARG A 193 -38.59 3.53 46.64
C ARG A 193 -38.76 2.17 47.34
N SER A 194 -38.25 1.12 46.71
CA SER A 194 -38.09 -0.19 47.32
C SER A 194 -36.92 -0.10 48.29
N GLU A 195 -37.22 0.30 49.52
CA GLU A 195 -36.35 0.07 50.67
C GLU A 195 -36.26 -1.43 50.93
N ARG A 196 -35.45 -2.13 50.15
CA ARG A 196 -34.99 -3.49 50.44
C ARG A 196 -33.79 -3.79 49.56
N GLY A 197 -32.59 -3.67 50.13
CA GLY A 197 -31.38 -4.02 49.40
C GLY A 197 -30.05 -3.49 49.94
N ALA A 198 -29.97 -3.02 51.20
CA ALA A 198 -28.68 -2.88 51.87
C ALA A 198 -28.14 -4.28 52.18
N ARG A 199 -27.34 -4.86 51.27
CA ARG A 199 -26.38 -5.97 51.46
C ARG A 199 -25.90 -6.45 50.08
N ASN A 200 -24.87 -5.79 49.56
CA ASN A 200 -23.82 -6.41 48.72
C ASN A 200 -22.85 -5.31 48.31
N SER A 201 -22.00 -4.92 49.26
CA SER A 201 -20.83 -4.08 49.06
C SER A 201 -19.65 -4.80 49.67
N GLU A 202 -19.23 -5.88 49.04
CA GLU A 202 -17.97 -6.58 49.28
C GLU A 202 -17.68 -7.34 47.99
N TRP A 203 -16.42 -7.32 47.54
CA TRP A 203 -15.90 -7.93 46.30
C TRP A 203 -16.04 -7.12 45.00
N THR A 204 -15.26 -6.05 44.86
CA THR A 204 -14.43 -5.88 43.64
C THR A 204 -13.08 -5.28 44.01
N THR A 205 -12.09 -6.12 43.81
CA THR A 205 -10.65 -6.06 44.00
C THR A 205 -10.00 -4.78 43.48
N GLU A 206 -9.20 -4.14 44.34
CA GLU A 206 -8.16 -3.19 43.97
C GLU A 206 -7.18 -3.84 42.99
N TRP A 207 -7.14 -3.37 41.74
CA TRP A 207 -6.00 -3.59 40.87
C TRP A 207 -5.05 -2.41 41.06
N THR A 208 -4.03 -2.60 41.90
CA THR A 208 -2.94 -1.65 42.06
C THR A 208 -2.07 -1.67 40.81
N ASN A 209 -2.11 -0.57 40.06
CA ASN A 209 -1.12 -0.26 39.02
C ASN A 209 0.25 -0.13 39.68
N SER A 210 1.09 -1.15 39.55
CA SER A 210 2.53 -1.06 39.84
C SER A 210 3.23 -0.30 38.71
N PRO A 211 3.97 0.78 38.99
CA PRO A 211 4.81 1.42 37.98
C PRO A 211 6.08 0.57 37.76
N MET A 212 6.25 0.07 36.53
CA MET A 212 7.54 -0.45 36.06
C MET A 212 8.56 0.69 36.10
N VAL A 213 9.55 0.56 36.97
CA VAL A 213 10.82 1.29 36.92
C VAL A 213 11.67 0.58 35.87
N TYR A 214 12.11 1.33 34.85
CA TYR A 214 13.18 0.90 33.95
C TYR A 214 14.47 1.58 34.41
N ASP A 215 15.46 0.78 34.76
CA ASP A 215 16.87 1.17 34.82
C ASP A 215 17.50 1.15 33.42
#